data_AF-A0A1Q6ZJ78-F1
#
_entry.id   AF-A0A1Q6ZJ78-F1
#
_cell.length_a   1.000
_cell.length_b   1.000
_cell.length_c   1.000
_cell.angle_alpha   90.00
_cell.angle_beta   90.00
_cell.angle_gamma   90.00
#
_symmetry.space_group_name_H-M   'P 1'
#
loop_
_entity.id
_entity.type
_entity.pdbx_description
1 polymer ?
#
loop_
_entity_poly.entity_id
_entity_poly.type
_entity_poly.pdbx_seq_one_letter_code
_entity_poly.pdbx_strand_id
1 'polypeptide(L)'
;MTAPLSDRERQVLEAVIETYVQTAEPAGSRTIAKRYQLGLSPATIRNTMSDLEEKGYLYHPHTSAGRIPTDLAYRVYVDFLMRPPAVAPAQAQRLRGELEGQRAAIEAILSRAAQVLGVLTNELGVAVSPTIEEAVLERLDLLQVSSERLLLVLALQSGAVRTIFVEVPAELAADAVQHVTVVLNERLAGLTLKEIRATLADRLRDAAPDEPGSSELLNIFVQEAEDLFDVPSGAVHLGSTQPLAEQPE
;
A
#
# COMPACT_ATOMS: atom_id res chain seq x y z
N MET A 1 16.82 -5.46 23.51
CA MET A 1 17.58 -4.19 23.59
C MET A 1 18.96 -4.46 23.02
N THR A 2 19.27 -3.88 21.85
CA THR A 2 20.59 -3.99 21.20
C THR A 2 21.62 -3.21 22.02
N ALA A 3 22.79 -3.81 22.27
CA ALA A 3 23.87 -3.12 22.96
C ALA A 3 24.32 -1.91 22.13
N PRO A 4 24.58 -0.74 22.75
CA PRO A 4 24.99 0.44 22.01
C PRO A 4 26.32 0.20 21.29
N LEU A 5 26.34 0.43 19.97
CA LEU A 5 27.54 0.39 19.16
C LEU A 5 28.35 1.68 19.35
N SER A 6 29.65 1.54 19.53
CA SER A 6 30.60 2.65 19.44
C SER A 6 30.71 3.16 18.00
N ASP A 7 31.20 4.39 17.81
CA ASP A 7 31.33 4.97 16.47
C ASP A 7 32.30 4.19 15.59
N ARG A 8 33.35 3.62 16.19
CA ARG A 8 34.27 2.70 15.50
C ARG A 8 33.56 1.44 15.02
N GLU A 9 32.74 0.83 15.88
CA GLU A 9 31.98 -0.37 15.53
C GLU A 9 30.95 -0.07 14.44
N ARG A 10 30.28 1.09 14.50
CA ARG A 10 29.37 1.54 13.43
C ARG A 10 30.08 1.64 12.09
N GLN A 11 31.24 2.32 12.02
CA GLN A 11 32.01 2.48 10.79
C GLN A 11 32.49 1.14 10.22
N VAL A 12 32.95 0.22 11.08
CA VAL A 12 33.38 -1.10 10.65
C VAL A 12 32.19 -1.94 10.19
N LEU A 13 31.06 -1.90 10.91
CA LEU A 13 29.85 -2.62 10.54
C LEU A 13 29.29 -2.15 9.19
N GLU A 14 29.20 -0.84 8.98
CA GLU A 14 28.79 -0.21 7.72
C GLU A 14 29.66 -0.69 6.55
N ALA A 15 30.99 -0.61 6.71
CA ALA A 15 31.93 -1.04 5.67
C ALA A 15 31.83 -2.54 5.34
N VAL A 16 31.56 -3.39 6.34
CA VAL A 16 31.35 -4.83 6.15
C VAL A 16 30.08 -5.10 5.38
N ILE A 17 28.97 -4.46 5.76
CA ILE A 17 27.67 -4.62 5.11
C ILE A 17 27.76 -4.18 3.66
N GLU A 18 28.29 -2.99 3.38
CA GLU A 18 28.43 -2.50 2.01
C GLU A 18 29.35 -3.38 1.16
N THR A 19 30.43 -3.90 1.73
CA THR A 19 31.30 -4.86 1.01
C THR A 19 30.54 -6.11 0.64
N TYR A 20 29.79 -6.68 1.58
CA TYR A 20 29.03 -7.91 1.35
C TYR A 20 27.89 -7.69 0.34
N VAL A 21 27.13 -6.60 0.45
CA VAL A 21 26.06 -6.24 -0.50
C VAL A 21 26.61 -6.09 -1.93
N GLN A 22 27.83 -5.59 -2.10
CA GLN A 22 28.42 -5.37 -3.42
C GLN A 22 29.11 -6.60 -4.02
N THR A 23 29.51 -7.58 -3.20
CA THR A 23 30.38 -8.68 -3.65
C THR A 23 29.82 -10.07 -3.40
N ALA A 24 28.84 -10.21 -2.51
CA ALA A 24 28.39 -11.48 -1.96
C ALA A 24 29.51 -12.33 -1.32
N GLU A 25 30.65 -11.73 -0.97
CA GLU A 25 31.81 -12.41 -0.40
C GLU A 25 32.06 -11.97 1.06
N PRO A 26 32.48 -12.90 1.95
CA PRO A 26 32.81 -12.56 3.34
C PRO A 26 33.85 -11.43 3.44
N ALA A 27 33.54 -10.39 4.20
CA ALA A 27 34.37 -9.21 4.30
C ALA A 27 35.62 -9.46 5.17
N GLY A 28 36.80 -9.37 4.56
CA GLY A 28 38.09 -9.48 5.25
C GLY A 28 38.59 -8.12 5.78
N SER A 29 39.24 -8.10 6.95
CA SER A 29 39.73 -6.87 7.56
C SER A 29 40.74 -6.09 6.70
N ARG A 30 41.56 -6.79 5.89
CA ARG A 30 42.47 -6.17 4.92
C ARG A 30 41.71 -5.48 3.78
N THR A 31 40.65 -6.11 3.28
CA THR A 31 39.79 -5.56 2.22
C THR A 31 39.11 -4.29 2.70
N ILE A 32 38.53 -4.33 3.91
CA ILE A 32 37.90 -3.17 4.54
C ILE A 32 38.90 -2.02 4.73
N ALA A 33 40.07 -2.31 5.32
CA ALA A 33 41.11 -1.29 5.55
C ALA A 33 41.52 -0.57 4.26
N LYS A 34 41.69 -1.32 3.17
CA LYS A 34 42.12 -0.78 1.87
C LYS A 34 41.02 0.02 1.18
N ARG A 35 39.76 -0.43 1.25
CA ARG A 35 38.64 0.14 0.50
C ARG A 35 38.04 1.39 1.15
N TYR A 36 37.91 1.40 2.48
CA TYR A 36 37.15 2.41 3.21
C TYR A 36 38.01 3.47 3.93
N GLN A 37 39.34 3.29 3.97
CA GLN A 37 40.29 4.26 4.55
C GLN A 37 39.87 4.79 5.94
N LEU A 38 39.33 3.91 6.80
CA LEU A 38 38.78 4.25 8.12
C LEU A 38 39.82 4.79 9.13
N GLY A 39 41.09 4.96 8.74
CA GLY A 39 42.18 5.31 9.66
C GLY A 39 42.56 4.18 10.63
N LEU A 40 42.07 2.96 10.40
CA LEU A 40 42.29 1.79 11.26
C LEU A 40 43.19 0.76 10.59
N SER A 41 44.04 0.10 11.38
CA SER A 41 44.86 -1.01 10.89
C SER A 41 43.99 -2.26 10.63
N PRO A 42 44.40 -3.18 9.72
CA PRO A 42 43.70 -4.46 9.53
C PRO A 42 43.56 -5.29 10.80
N ALA A 43 44.49 -5.16 11.76
CA ALA A 43 44.41 -5.83 13.06
C ALA A 43 43.31 -5.20 13.94
N THR A 44 43.22 -3.88 13.98
CA THR A 44 42.18 -3.15 14.71
C THR A 44 40.79 -3.45 14.16
N ILE A 45 40.65 -3.50 12.84
CA ILE A 45 39.39 -3.87 12.18
C ILE A 45 39.02 -5.32 12.51
N ARG A 46 39.99 -6.25 12.49
CA ARG A 46 39.73 -7.66 12.87
C ARG A 46 39.24 -7.81 14.31
N ASN A 47 39.83 -7.06 15.24
CA ASN A 47 39.37 -7.07 16.64
C ASN A 47 37.96 -6.49 16.75
N THR A 48 37.69 -5.36 16.09
CA THR A 48 36.35 -4.75 16.07
C THR A 48 35.30 -5.67 15.44
N MET A 49 35.65 -6.40 14.38
CA MET A 49 34.80 -7.43 13.78
C MET A 49 34.52 -8.59 14.75
N SER A 50 35.46 -8.93 15.62
CA SER A 50 35.28 -9.96 16.66
C SER A 50 34.33 -9.45 17.75
N ASP A 51 34.48 -8.20 18.19
CA ASP A 51 33.55 -7.56 19.13
C ASP A 51 32.11 -7.51 18.56
N LEU A 52 31.99 -7.19 17.26
CA LEU A 52 30.70 -7.17 16.54
C LEU A 52 30.08 -8.57 16.40
N GLU A 53 30.90 -9.61 16.27
CA GLU A 53 30.47 -11.01 16.24
C GLU A 53 29.97 -11.47 17.61
N GLU A 54 30.69 -11.15 18.69
CA GLU A 54 30.24 -11.43 20.06
C GLU A 54 28.91 -10.74 20.39
N LYS A 55 28.67 -9.55 19.80
CA LYS A 55 27.40 -8.82 19.90
C LYS A 55 26.29 -9.35 18.97
N GLY A 56 26.58 -10.34 18.12
CA GLY A 56 25.63 -10.98 17.21
C GLY A 56 25.33 -10.19 15.93
N TYR A 57 26.13 -9.17 15.60
CA TYR A 57 25.96 -8.40 14.35
C TYR A 57 26.61 -9.10 13.16
N LEU A 58 27.78 -9.71 13.38
CA LEU A 58 28.52 -10.43 12.37
C LEU A 58 28.59 -11.91 12.74
N TYR A 59 28.82 -12.77 11.75
CA TYR A 59 29.20 -14.15 12.01
C TYR A 59 30.31 -14.61 11.06
N HIS A 60 31.02 -15.65 11.45
CA HIS A 60 31.98 -16.33 10.58
C HIS A 60 31.37 -17.61 9.99
N PRO A 61 31.40 -17.81 8.66
CA PRO A 61 30.97 -19.08 8.08
C PRO A 61 32.02 -20.18 8.32
N HIS A 62 33.31 -19.84 8.21
CA HIS A 62 34.43 -20.76 8.41
C HIS A 62 35.62 -20.06 9.11
N THR A 63 36.51 -20.84 9.70
CA THR A 63 37.62 -20.37 10.55
C THR A 63 38.64 -19.46 9.83
N SER A 64 38.72 -19.52 8.51
CA SER A 64 39.61 -18.71 7.66
C SER A 64 38.88 -17.65 6.83
N ALA A 65 37.54 -17.65 6.84
CA ALA A 65 36.74 -16.73 6.04
C ALA A 65 36.64 -15.35 6.72
N GLY A 66 36.29 -14.34 5.93
CA GLY A 66 35.90 -13.02 6.45
C GLY A 66 34.64 -13.09 7.33
N ARG A 67 33.99 -11.94 7.55
CA ARG A 67 32.74 -11.86 8.30
C ARG A 67 31.57 -11.54 7.38
N ILE A 68 30.42 -12.10 7.69
CA ILE A 68 29.15 -11.86 6.99
C ILE A 68 28.20 -11.15 7.95
N PRO A 69 27.41 -10.17 7.49
CA PRO A 69 26.35 -9.56 8.29
C PRO A 69 25.25 -10.55 8.65
N THR A 70 24.68 -10.42 9.84
CA THR A 70 23.42 -11.08 10.23
C THR A 70 22.22 -10.19 9.92
N ASP A 71 21.00 -10.73 10.05
CA ASP A 71 19.76 -9.96 9.97
C ASP A 71 19.74 -8.77 10.94
N LEU A 72 20.33 -8.95 12.14
CA LEU A 72 20.44 -7.89 13.13
C LEU A 72 21.34 -6.74 12.65
N ALA A 73 22.43 -7.06 11.95
CA ALA A 73 23.29 -6.06 11.32
C ALA A 73 22.57 -5.30 10.21
N TYR A 74 21.85 -5.99 9.34
CA TYR A 74 21.05 -5.33 8.30
C TYR A 74 19.97 -4.42 8.88
N ARG A 75 19.29 -4.85 9.94
CA ARG A 75 18.31 -4.00 10.65
C ARG A 75 18.94 -2.72 11.18
N VAL A 76 20.07 -2.82 11.88
CA VAL A 76 20.78 -1.64 12.40
C VAL A 76 21.31 -0.74 11.27
N TYR A 77 21.75 -1.33 10.16
CA TYR A 77 22.19 -0.56 9.01
C TYR A 77 21.06 0.28 8.43
N VAL A 78 19.91 -0.32 8.14
CA VAL A 78 18.75 0.39 7.60
C VAL A 78 18.23 1.45 8.56
N ASP A 79 18.14 1.13 9.85
CA ASP A 79 17.52 2.02 10.84
C ASP A 79 18.42 3.21 11.22
N PHE A 80 19.76 3.04 11.20
CA PHE A 80 20.67 4.00 11.82
C PHE A 80 21.95 4.38 11.04
N LEU A 81 22.41 3.56 10.10
CA LEU A 81 23.70 3.78 9.41
C LEU A 81 23.51 4.27 7.98
N MET A 82 22.56 3.69 7.27
CA MET A 82 22.25 4.01 5.88
C MET A 82 21.78 5.45 5.77
N ARG A 83 22.36 6.18 4.82
CA ARG A 83 21.93 7.52 4.44
C ARG A 83 21.31 7.45 3.05
N PRO A 84 19.99 7.22 2.93
CA PRO A 84 19.37 7.14 1.63
C PRO A 84 19.53 8.48 0.88
N PRO A 85 19.86 8.45 -0.41
CA PRO A 85 19.93 9.68 -1.21
C PRO A 85 18.55 10.35 -1.23
N ALA A 86 18.53 11.66 -0.98
CA ALA A 86 17.29 12.42 -1.05
C ALA A 86 16.78 12.47 -2.51
N VAL A 87 15.49 12.20 -2.70
CA VAL A 87 14.84 12.41 -4.01
C VAL A 87 14.86 13.90 -4.32
N ALA A 88 15.40 14.27 -5.50
CA ALA A 88 15.51 15.68 -5.87
C ALA A 88 14.11 16.31 -5.99
N PRO A 89 13.88 17.55 -5.50
CA PRO A 89 12.55 18.20 -5.56
C PRO A 89 11.95 18.24 -6.96
N ALA A 90 12.79 18.46 -7.98
CA ALA A 90 12.36 18.46 -9.38
C ALA A 90 11.90 17.08 -9.87
N GLN A 91 12.51 15.98 -9.41
CA GLN A 91 12.07 14.63 -9.73
C GLN A 91 10.75 14.31 -9.04
N ALA A 92 10.62 14.67 -7.76
CA ALA A 92 9.38 14.50 -7.02
C ALA A 92 8.21 15.28 -7.65
N GLN A 93 8.47 16.50 -8.12
CA GLN A 93 7.45 17.33 -8.76
C GLN A 93 7.03 16.81 -10.14
N ARG A 94 7.97 16.28 -10.93
CA ARG A 94 7.64 15.59 -12.19
C ARG A 94 6.76 14.36 -11.95
N LEU A 95 7.13 13.52 -10.99
CA LEU A 95 6.34 12.34 -10.62
C LEU A 95 4.92 12.73 -10.17
N ARG A 96 4.77 13.79 -9.37
CA ARG A 96 3.45 14.30 -9.00
C ARG A 96 2.63 14.77 -10.21
N GLY A 97 3.25 15.51 -11.12
CA GLY A 97 2.58 15.97 -12.35
C GLY A 97 2.15 14.83 -13.28
N GLU A 98 2.90 13.73 -13.34
CA GLU A 98 2.53 12.52 -14.09
C GLU A 98 1.34 11.78 -13.47
N LEU A 99 1.16 11.89 -12.15
CA LEU A 99 0.05 11.31 -11.41
C LEU A 99 -1.20 12.21 -11.42
N GLU A 100 -1.03 13.53 -11.46
CA GLU A 100 -2.09 14.53 -11.55
C GLU A 100 -2.65 14.65 -12.98
N GLY A 101 -3.65 13.84 -13.32
CA GLY A 101 -4.35 13.92 -14.61
C GLY A 101 -5.00 12.61 -15.05
N GLN A 102 -4.59 11.50 -14.45
CA GLN A 102 -5.15 10.18 -14.69
C GLN A 102 -6.12 9.82 -13.55
N ARG A 103 -7.31 10.43 -13.55
CA ARG A 103 -8.44 9.93 -12.72
C ARG A 103 -8.91 8.52 -13.14
N ALA A 104 -8.40 8.01 -14.26
CA ALA A 104 -8.61 6.65 -14.72
C ALA A 104 -7.74 5.68 -13.90
N ALA A 105 -8.41 5.07 -12.91
CA ALA A 105 -8.04 3.91 -12.10
C ALA A 105 -6.69 4.02 -11.35
N ILE A 106 -6.79 4.30 -10.04
CA ILE A 106 -5.74 4.09 -9.03
C ILE A 106 -4.99 2.75 -9.25
N GLU A 107 -5.70 1.73 -9.72
CA GLU A 107 -5.18 0.42 -10.10
C GLU A 107 -4.10 0.48 -11.18
N ALA A 108 -4.29 1.25 -12.25
CA ALA A 108 -3.32 1.39 -13.33
C ALA A 108 -2.03 2.06 -12.84
N ILE A 109 -2.16 3.05 -11.96
CA ILE A 109 -1.03 3.74 -11.32
C ILE A 109 -0.25 2.77 -10.43
N LEU A 110 -0.96 2.03 -9.58
CA LEU A 110 -0.35 1.07 -8.65
C LEU A 110 0.35 -0.07 -9.39
N SER A 111 -0.27 -0.60 -10.45
CA SER A 111 0.34 -1.61 -11.32
C SER A 111 1.61 -1.10 -11.99
N ARG A 112 1.57 0.12 -12.54
CA ARG A 112 2.76 0.75 -13.15
C ARG A 112 3.87 0.97 -12.13
N ALA A 113 3.54 1.42 -10.93
CA ALA A 113 4.50 1.64 -9.85
C ALA A 113 5.17 0.33 -9.43
N ALA A 114 4.39 -0.74 -9.21
CA ALA A 114 4.90 -2.07 -8.88
C ALA A 114 5.86 -2.59 -9.98
N GLN A 115 5.50 -2.43 -11.26
CA GLN A 115 6.34 -2.83 -12.37
C GLN A 115 7.66 -2.04 -12.44
N VAL A 116 7.61 -0.71 -12.32
CA VAL A 116 8.80 0.14 -12.36
C VAL A 116 9.73 -0.16 -11.19
N LEU A 117 9.18 -0.33 -9.99
CA LEU A 117 9.97 -0.70 -8.81
C LEU A 117 10.64 -2.05 -9.01
N GLY A 118 9.94 -3.05 -9.54
CA GLY A 118 10.53 -4.37 -9.79
C GLY A 118 11.69 -4.32 -10.79
N VAL A 119 11.57 -3.52 -11.86
CA VAL A 119 12.66 -3.33 -12.83
C VAL A 119 13.85 -2.59 -12.21
N LEU A 120 13.61 -1.56 -11.39
CA LEU A 120 14.69 -0.77 -10.79
C LEU A 120 15.44 -1.49 -9.67
N THR A 121 14.74 -2.34 -8.93
CA THR A 121 15.31 -3.09 -7.79
C THR A 121 15.79 -4.48 -8.18
N ASN A 122 15.39 -4.97 -9.37
CA ASN A 122 15.55 -6.36 -9.77
C ASN A 122 14.90 -7.34 -8.76
N GLU A 123 13.78 -6.92 -8.19
CA GLU A 123 12.99 -7.66 -7.19
C GLU A 123 11.51 -7.73 -7.61
N LEU A 124 10.70 -8.47 -6.86
CA LEU A 124 9.25 -8.42 -7.03
C LEU A 124 8.69 -7.11 -6.47
N GLY A 125 8.18 -6.25 -7.34
CA GLY A 125 7.36 -5.11 -6.93
C GLY A 125 5.92 -5.55 -6.60
N VAL A 126 5.39 -5.08 -5.47
CA VAL A 126 4.01 -5.33 -5.05
C VAL A 126 3.35 -4.01 -4.68
N ALA A 127 2.15 -3.76 -5.19
CA ALA A 127 1.33 -2.62 -4.79
C ALA A 127 -0.08 -3.09 -4.40
N VAL A 128 -0.61 -2.52 -3.32
CA VAL A 128 -1.93 -2.87 -2.79
C VAL A 128 -2.85 -1.68 -2.98
N SER A 129 -3.97 -1.88 -3.67
CA SER A 129 -5.00 -0.85 -3.79
C SER A 129 -5.58 -0.48 -2.42
N PRO A 130 -5.77 0.82 -2.12
CA PRO A 130 -6.42 1.23 -0.88
C PRO A 130 -7.86 0.68 -0.86
N THR A 131 -8.25 0.09 0.26
CA THR A 131 -9.62 -0.36 0.50
C THR A 131 -10.50 0.82 0.87
N ILE A 132 -11.56 1.05 0.08
CA ILE A 132 -12.57 2.10 0.36
C ILE A 132 -13.70 1.54 1.26
N GLU A 133 -13.59 0.30 1.73
CA GLU A 133 -14.58 -0.33 2.63
C GLU A 133 -14.81 0.46 3.93
N GLU A 134 -13.76 1.10 4.45
CA GLU A 134 -13.83 1.96 5.65
C GLU A 134 -14.24 3.40 5.33
N ALA A 135 -14.48 3.74 4.06
CA ALA A 135 -14.90 5.09 3.72
C ALA A 135 -16.32 5.35 4.22
N VAL A 136 -16.48 6.49 4.87
CA VAL A 136 -17.74 6.94 5.45
C VAL A 136 -18.56 7.65 4.38
N LEU A 137 -19.79 7.19 4.17
CA LEU A 137 -20.76 7.84 3.30
C LEU A 137 -21.16 9.20 3.91
N GLU A 138 -20.90 10.28 3.20
CA GLU A 138 -21.35 11.63 3.58
C GLU A 138 -22.76 11.90 3.05
N ARG A 139 -22.98 11.59 1.77
CA ARG A 139 -24.27 11.80 1.10
C ARG A 139 -24.47 10.84 -0.06
N LEU A 140 -25.72 10.50 -0.32
CA LEU A 140 -26.16 9.72 -1.47
C LEU A 140 -27.17 10.53 -2.29
N ASP A 141 -26.99 10.63 -3.60
CA ASP A 141 -27.95 11.27 -4.51
C ASP A 141 -28.41 10.26 -5.58
N LEU A 142 -29.72 10.23 -5.88
CA LEU A 142 -30.28 9.47 -7.00
C LEU A 142 -30.75 10.42 -8.09
N LEU A 143 -30.30 10.18 -9.32
CA LEU A 143 -30.66 10.99 -10.49
C LEU A 143 -31.24 10.08 -11.56
N GLN A 144 -32.44 10.37 -12.04
CA GLN A 144 -33.03 9.62 -13.15
C GLN A 144 -32.38 10.04 -14.47
N VAL A 145 -31.75 9.10 -15.17
CA VAL A 145 -31.04 9.34 -16.43
C VAL A 145 -31.92 8.95 -17.62
N SER A 146 -32.73 7.91 -17.46
CA SER A 146 -33.78 7.50 -18.39
C SER A 146 -34.90 6.79 -17.64
N SER A 147 -35.93 6.33 -18.37
CA SER A 147 -37.04 5.55 -17.81
C SER A 147 -36.59 4.23 -17.16
N GLU A 148 -35.43 3.69 -17.55
CA GLU A 148 -34.93 2.37 -17.11
C GLU A 148 -33.58 2.47 -16.36
N ARG A 149 -33.07 3.69 -16.12
CA ARG A 149 -31.75 3.88 -15.49
C ARG A 149 -31.72 5.03 -14.50
N LEU A 150 -31.21 4.73 -13.31
CA LEU A 150 -30.83 5.71 -12.30
C LEU A 150 -29.31 5.81 -12.20
N LEU A 151 -28.84 7.00 -11.86
CA LEU A 151 -27.48 7.28 -11.46
C LEU A 151 -27.45 7.45 -9.94
N LEU A 152 -26.77 6.53 -9.27
CA LEU A 152 -26.44 6.61 -7.86
C LEU A 152 -25.11 7.35 -7.71
N VAL A 153 -25.11 8.44 -6.96
CA VAL A 153 -23.90 9.21 -6.64
C VAL A 153 -23.63 9.11 -5.15
N LEU A 154 -22.49 8.54 -4.78
CA LEU A 154 -22.02 8.42 -3.40
C LEU A 154 -20.93 9.46 -3.17
N ALA A 155 -21.17 10.42 -2.29
CA ALA A 155 -20.16 11.34 -1.78
C ALA A 155 -19.62 10.80 -0.45
N LEU A 156 -18.29 10.69 -0.35
CA LEU A 156 -17.60 10.19 0.83
C LEU A 156 -16.95 11.34 1.60
N GLN A 157 -16.82 11.22 2.92
CA GLN A 157 -16.19 12.25 3.76
C GLN A 157 -14.74 12.57 3.39
N SER A 158 -14.07 11.68 2.65
CA SER A 158 -12.74 11.92 2.07
C SER A 158 -12.75 12.92 0.91
N GLY A 159 -13.92 13.36 0.45
CA GLY A 159 -14.12 14.15 -0.75
C GLY A 159 -14.16 13.33 -2.05
N ALA A 160 -14.01 12.00 -1.96
CA ALA A 160 -14.17 11.11 -3.11
C ALA A 160 -15.64 10.98 -3.49
N VAL A 161 -15.91 10.90 -4.80
CA VAL A 161 -17.26 10.69 -5.35
C VAL A 161 -17.25 9.43 -6.19
N ARG A 162 -18.19 8.52 -5.94
CA ARG A 162 -18.44 7.32 -6.74
C ARG A 162 -19.78 7.44 -7.45
N THR A 163 -19.85 6.94 -8.67
CA THR A 163 -21.05 7.01 -9.49
C THR A 163 -21.35 5.63 -10.09
N ILE A 164 -22.59 5.17 -9.95
CA ILE A 164 -23.02 3.83 -10.32
C ILE A 164 -24.34 3.93 -11.07
N PHE A 165 -24.49 3.16 -12.16
CA PHE A 165 -25.78 3.03 -12.83
C PHE A 165 -26.57 1.89 -12.19
N VAL A 166 -27.85 2.15 -11.91
CA VAL A 166 -28.81 1.17 -11.41
C VAL A 166 -29.87 0.99 -12.48
N GLU A 167 -30.04 -0.24 -12.95
CA GLU A 167 -31.14 -0.57 -13.85
C GLU A 167 -32.44 -0.68 -13.06
N VAL A 168 -33.50 -0.05 -13.56
CA VAL A 168 -34.83 -0.08 -12.94
C VAL A 168 -35.84 -0.63 -13.93
N PRO A 169 -36.70 -1.58 -13.52
CA PRO A 169 -37.56 -2.34 -14.42
C PRO A 169 -38.77 -1.54 -14.94
N ALA A 170 -39.05 -0.37 -14.37
CA ALA A 170 -40.18 0.47 -14.72
C ALA A 170 -39.87 1.95 -14.56
N GLU A 171 -40.67 2.79 -15.21
CA GLU A 171 -40.61 4.24 -15.05
C GLU A 171 -41.00 4.62 -13.62
N LEU A 172 -40.03 5.15 -12.87
CA LEU A 172 -40.24 5.60 -11.51
C LEU A 172 -40.73 7.05 -11.51
N ALA A 173 -41.74 7.32 -10.69
CA ALA A 173 -42.17 8.69 -10.42
C ALA A 173 -41.04 9.47 -9.73
N ALA A 174 -40.86 10.74 -10.11
CA ALA A 174 -39.83 11.59 -9.53
C ALA A 174 -39.95 11.69 -8.00
N ASP A 175 -41.18 11.74 -7.49
CA ASP A 175 -41.47 11.80 -6.05
C ASP A 175 -41.01 10.53 -5.31
N ALA A 176 -41.16 9.35 -5.94
CA ALA A 176 -40.69 8.08 -5.38
C ALA A 176 -39.15 8.05 -5.30
N VAL A 177 -38.44 8.56 -6.31
CA VAL A 177 -36.97 8.66 -6.32
C VAL A 177 -36.48 9.61 -5.23
N GLN A 178 -37.14 10.78 -5.07
CA GLN A 178 -36.81 11.73 -4.01
C GLN A 178 -37.05 11.15 -2.63
N HIS A 179 -38.18 10.50 -2.42
CA HIS A 179 -38.51 9.85 -1.15
C HIS A 179 -37.47 8.78 -0.79
N VAL A 180 -37.12 7.89 -1.72
CA VAL A 180 -36.09 6.87 -1.49
C VAL A 180 -34.72 7.50 -1.22
N THR A 181 -34.37 8.58 -1.91
CA THR A 181 -33.12 9.31 -1.64
C THR A 181 -33.05 9.82 -0.20
N VAL A 182 -34.16 10.38 0.31
CA VAL A 182 -34.25 10.84 1.70
C VAL A 182 -34.07 9.66 2.67
N VAL A 183 -34.83 8.58 2.47
CA VAL A 183 -34.76 7.37 3.31
C VAL A 183 -33.35 6.79 3.33
N LEU A 184 -32.68 6.67 2.18
CA LEU A 184 -31.32 6.14 2.11
C LEU A 184 -30.33 7.03 2.85
N ASN A 185 -30.41 8.36 2.74
CA ASN A 185 -29.52 9.24 3.50
C ASN A 185 -29.77 9.17 5.00
N GLU A 186 -31.04 9.16 5.43
CA GLU A 186 -31.39 9.05 6.85
C GLU A 186 -30.87 7.77 7.50
N ARG A 187 -30.90 6.66 6.75
CA ARG A 187 -30.52 5.33 7.27
C ARG A 187 -29.04 4.99 7.10
N LEU A 188 -28.37 5.57 6.10
CA LEU A 188 -27.03 5.16 5.67
C LEU A 188 -25.93 6.21 5.82
N ALA A 189 -26.24 7.50 5.83
CA ALA A 189 -25.21 8.54 5.95
C ALA A 189 -24.49 8.43 7.31
N GLY A 190 -23.17 8.64 7.31
CA GLY A 190 -22.30 8.49 8.47
C GLY A 190 -21.82 7.06 8.74
N LEU A 191 -22.27 6.07 7.96
CA LEU A 191 -21.76 4.69 8.04
C LEU A 191 -20.65 4.45 7.02
N THR A 192 -19.81 3.47 7.32
CA THR A 192 -18.86 2.93 6.34
C THR A 192 -19.58 2.14 5.25
N LEU A 193 -19.01 2.09 4.04
CA LEU A 193 -19.56 1.25 2.96
C LEU A 193 -19.69 -0.22 3.36
N LYS A 194 -18.75 -0.71 4.19
CA LYS A 194 -18.80 -2.05 4.77
C LYS A 194 -20.00 -2.28 5.68
N GLU A 195 -20.29 -1.33 6.57
CA GLU A 195 -21.45 -1.41 7.46
C GLU A 195 -22.75 -1.35 6.66
N ILE A 196 -22.82 -0.47 5.65
CA ILE A 196 -23.98 -0.38 4.75
C ILE A 196 -24.23 -1.74 4.10
N ARG A 197 -23.22 -2.34 3.46
CA ARG A 197 -23.32 -3.67 2.84
C ARG A 197 -23.85 -4.73 3.81
N ALA A 198 -23.36 -4.74 5.05
CA ALA A 198 -23.75 -5.73 6.06
C ALA A 198 -25.14 -5.51 6.68
N THR A 199 -25.68 -4.29 6.63
CA THR A 199 -26.87 -3.91 7.41
C THR A 199 -28.00 -3.29 6.58
N LEU A 200 -27.84 -3.14 5.25
CA LEU A 200 -28.80 -2.46 4.38
C LEU A 200 -30.21 -3.07 4.49
N ALA A 201 -30.33 -4.39 4.37
CA ALA A 201 -31.61 -5.10 4.45
C ALA A 201 -32.31 -4.88 5.81
N ASP A 202 -31.55 -4.87 6.90
CA ASP A 202 -32.09 -4.66 8.25
C ASP A 202 -32.50 -3.20 8.48
N ARG A 203 -31.73 -2.25 7.94
CA ARG A 203 -31.96 -0.81 8.08
C ARG A 203 -33.13 -0.29 7.24
N LEU A 204 -33.49 -1.01 6.17
CA LEU A 204 -34.61 -0.66 5.28
C LEU A 204 -35.86 -1.49 5.55
N ARG A 205 -35.83 -2.44 6.50
CA ARG A 205 -36.95 -3.34 6.79
C ARG A 205 -38.24 -2.61 7.20
N ASP A 206 -38.10 -1.51 7.91
CA ASP A 206 -39.19 -0.68 8.45
C ASP A 206 -39.44 0.59 7.60
N ALA A 207 -38.73 0.76 6.49
CA ALA A 207 -38.98 1.85 5.55
C ALA A 207 -40.31 1.57 4.82
N ALA A 208 -41.41 1.96 5.45
CA ALA A 208 -42.73 1.84 4.87
C ALA A 208 -42.86 2.83 3.70
N PRO A 209 -43.36 2.38 2.54
CA PRO A 209 -43.60 3.24 1.39
C PRO A 209 -44.84 4.12 1.63
N ASP A 210 -44.66 5.43 1.70
CA ASP A 210 -45.80 6.37 1.61
C ASP A 210 -46.20 6.60 0.13
N GLU A 211 -45.29 6.33 -0.81
CA GLU A 211 -45.44 6.61 -2.24
C GLU A 211 -45.42 5.33 -3.11
N PRO A 212 -46.25 5.26 -4.17
CA PRO A 212 -46.21 4.18 -5.16
C PRO A 212 -44.84 4.10 -5.85
N GLY A 213 -44.25 2.90 -5.90
CA GLY A 213 -42.95 2.66 -6.54
C GLY A 213 -41.73 2.79 -5.62
N SER A 214 -41.87 3.40 -4.43
CA SER A 214 -40.75 3.48 -3.48
C SER A 214 -40.32 2.11 -2.95
N SER A 215 -41.26 1.16 -2.74
CA SER A 215 -40.90 -0.20 -2.30
C SER A 215 -40.11 -0.97 -3.34
N GLU A 216 -40.46 -0.82 -4.61
CA GLU A 216 -39.80 -1.51 -5.71
C GLU A 216 -38.36 -1.02 -5.81
N LEU A 217 -38.15 0.30 -5.75
CA LEU A 217 -36.81 0.87 -5.76
C LEU A 217 -36.00 0.45 -4.52
N LEU A 218 -36.57 0.48 -3.31
CA LEU A 218 -35.89 0.00 -2.10
C LEU A 218 -35.50 -1.49 -2.20
N ASN A 219 -36.38 -2.32 -2.77
CA ASN A 219 -36.09 -3.73 -2.98
C ASN A 219 -34.92 -3.94 -3.96
N ILE A 220 -34.81 -3.12 -5.01
CA ILE A 220 -33.66 -3.15 -5.92
C ILE A 220 -32.37 -2.85 -5.13
N PHE A 221 -32.35 -1.81 -4.30
CA PHE A 221 -31.18 -1.51 -3.47
C PHE A 221 -30.82 -2.63 -2.51
N VAL A 222 -31.80 -3.35 -1.95
CA VAL A 222 -31.56 -4.49 -1.06
C VAL A 222 -31.04 -5.71 -1.82
N GLN A 223 -31.56 -5.98 -3.02
CA GLN A 223 -31.12 -7.10 -3.86
C GLN A 223 -29.72 -6.88 -4.44
N GLU A 224 -29.43 -5.66 -4.87
CA GLU A 224 -28.16 -5.24 -5.46
C GLU A 224 -27.18 -4.69 -4.42
N ALA A 225 -27.42 -4.93 -3.12
CA ALA A 225 -26.64 -4.35 -2.03
C ALA A 225 -25.16 -4.73 -2.10
N GLU A 226 -24.88 -5.97 -2.49
CA GLU A 226 -23.52 -6.43 -2.74
C GLU A 226 -22.92 -5.61 -3.88
N ASP A 227 -23.49 -5.61 -5.08
CA ASP A 227 -22.86 -4.95 -6.23
C ASP A 227 -22.77 -3.42 -6.12
N LEU A 228 -23.75 -2.76 -5.49
CA LEU A 228 -23.79 -1.29 -5.37
C LEU A 228 -22.80 -0.75 -4.33
N PHE A 229 -22.60 -1.47 -3.24
CA PHE A 229 -21.72 -1.04 -2.14
C PHE A 229 -20.43 -1.86 -2.06
N ASP A 230 -20.28 -2.89 -2.90
CA ASP A 230 -19.01 -3.58 -3.06
C ASP A 230 -18.02 -2.68 -3.78
N VAL A 231 -16.81 -2.71 -3.24
CA VAL A 231 -15.65 -2.06 -3.81
C VAL A 231 -14.66 -3.19 -4.01
N PRO A 232 -14.20 -3.46 -5.25
CA PRO A 232 -13.15 -4.44 -5.50
C PRO A 232 -11.99 -4.19 -4.54
N SER A 233 -11.87 -5.06 -3.54
CA SER A 233 -11.00 -4.84 -2.40
C SER A 233 -9.61 -5.40 -2.70
N GLY A 234 -8.57 -4.69 -2.28
CA GLY A 234 -7.25 -5.29 -2.06
C GLY A 234 -6.63 -5.96 -3.29
N ALA A 235 -6.93 -5.47 -4.51
CA ALA A 235 -6.25 -5.93 -5.71
C ALA A 235 -4.74 -5.77 -5.48
N VAL A 236 -4.07 -6.92 -5.37
CA VAL A 236 -2.62 -6.99 -5.29
C VAL A 236 -2.12 -6.88 -6.72
N HIS A 237 -1.49 -5.76 -7.02
CA HIS A 237 -0.82 -5.55 -8.29
C HIS A 237 0.60 -6.05 -8.15
N LEU A 238 0.94 -7.04 -8.96
CA LEU A 238 2.30 -7.56 -9.04
C LEU A 238 3.02 -6.90 -10.21
N GLY A 239 4.28 -6.52 -9.98
CA GLY A 239 5.23 -6.22 -11.04
C GLY A 239 5.64 -7.48 -11.79
N SER A 240 6.68 -7.38 -12.62
CA SER A 240 7.23 -8.57 -13.30
C SER A 240 7.75 -9.58 -12.27
N THR A 241 7.38 -10.85 -12.43
CA THR A 241 7.90 -11.96 -11.62
C THR A 241 9.18 -12.57 -12.21
N GLN A 242 9.66 -12.07 -13.35
CA GLN A 242 10.92 -12.54 -13.96
C GLN A 242 12.13 -12.47 -13.01
N PRO A 243 12.32 -11.41 -12.18
CA PRO A 243 13.48 -11.33 -11.31
C PRO A 243 13.57 -12.49 -10.31
N LEU A 244 12.44 -13.01 -9.84
CA LEU A 244 12.38 -14.18 -8.95
C LEU A 244 12.88 -15.47 -9.60
N ALA A 245 12.80 -15.59 -10.93
CA ALA A 245 13.30 -16.75 -11.66
C ALA A 245 14.82 -16.69 -11.86
N GLU A 246 15.41 -15.50 -11.80
CA GLU A 246 16.84 -15.25 -12.02
C GLU A 246 17.64 -15.21 -10.71
N GLN A 247 16.98 -15.13 -9.55
CA GLN A 247 17.60 -15.11 -8.22
C GLN A 247 16.99 -16.18 -7.29
N PRO A 248 17.44 -17.45 -7.37
CA PRO A 248 16.92 -18.54 -6.53
C PRO A 248 17.57 -18.62 -5.14
N GLU A 249 18.45 -17.67 -4.79
CA GLU A 249 19.23 -17.67 -3.55
C GLU A 249 18.41 -17.38 -2.29
#